data_AF-A0A1H8VTQ6-F1
#
_entry.id   AF-A0A1H8VTQ6-F1
#
_cell.length_a   1.000
_cell.length_b   1.000
_cell.length_c   1.000
_cell.angle_alpha   90.00
_cell.angle_beta   90.00
_cell.angle_gamma   90.00
#
_symmetry.space_group_name_H-M   'P 1'
#
loop_
_entity.id
_entity.type
_entity.pdbx_description
1 polymer ?
#
loop_
_entity_poly.entity_id
_entity_poly.type
_entity_poly.pdbx_seq_one_letter_code
_entity_poly.pdbx_strand_id
1 'polypeptide(L)'
;MIDYLFETGRDRYEDTPRDIWLIFSAAWEDTLPYREAFQSYANERENFHFVPTVSRDSYLTDWKRETAYVQYILAKYLEDGAIDHQSLPAEFERHRSEPPPRYPIDARLDALQLEVYACGLNAMVSSLVDAAERLGVPPEHTQFEGFG
;
A
#
# COMPACT_ATOMS: atom_id res chain seq x y z
N MET A 1 -3.58 13.16 8.58
CA MET A 1 -2.53 13.00 7.55
C MET A 1 -3.14 13.11 6.15
N ILE A 2 -4.07 12.22 5.79
CA ILE A 2 -4.73 12.24 4.46
C ILE A 2 -5.46 13.57 4.21
N ASP A 3 -6.24 14.06 5.18
CA ASP A 3 -6.93 15.36 5.05
C ASP A 3 -5.95 16.50 4.77
N TYR A 4 -4.89 16.59 5.58
CA TYR A 4 -3.84 17.58 5.41
C TYR A 4 -3.17 17.50 4.03
N LEU A 5 -2.96 16.29 3.49
CA LEU A 5 -2.40 16.09 2.16
C LEU A 5 -3.29 16.76 1.09
N PHE A 6 -4.60 16.56 1.14
CA PHE A 6 -5.54 17.20 0.20
C PHE A 6 -5.75 18.69 0.47
N GLU A 7 -5.85 19.09 1.74
CA GLU A 7 -6.05 20.50 2.14
C GLU A 7 -4.88 21.40 1.73
N THR A 8 -3.67 20.85 1.69
CA THR A 8 -2.46 21.58 1.32
C THR A 8 -2.05 21.42 -0.13
N GLY A 9 -2.83 20.68 -0.94
CA GLY A 9 -2.53 20.43 -2.34
C GLY A 9 -1.31 19.53 -2.58
N ARG A 10 -0.91 18.75 -1.57
CA ARG A 10 0.21 17.79 -1.66
C ARG A 10 -0.16 16.53 -2.42
N ASP A 11 -1.43 16.35 -2.77
CA ASP A 11 -1.91 15.38 -3.73
C ASP A 11 -1.53 15.72 -5.19
N ARG A 12 -0.81 16.82 -5.42
CA ARG A 12 -0.45 17.29 -6.76
C ARG A 12 1.02 17.68 -6.83
N TYR A 13 1.63 17.44 -7.98
CA TYR A 13 2.91 18.04 -8.35
C TYR A 13 2.67 18.94 -9.55
N GLU A 14 2.89 20.25 -9.36
CA GLU A 14 2.44 21.27 -10.31
C GLU A 14 0.95 21.06 -10.63
N ASP A 15 0.59 20.95 -11.92
CA ASP A 15 -0.78 20.73 -12.37
C ASP A 15 -1.15 19.24 -12.50
N THR A 16 -0.26 18.31 -12.12
CA THR A 16 -0.48 16.86 -12.25
C THR A 16 -0.93 16.24 -10.92
N PRO A 17 -2.10 15.56 -10.87
CA PRO A 17 -2.49 14.75 -9.72
C PRO A 17 -1.49 13.61 -9.47
N ARG A 18 -1.18 13.36 -8.20
CA ARG A 18 -0.46 12.17 -7.74
C ARG A 18 -1.47 11.12 -7.33
N ASP A 19 -1.19 9.86 -7.65
CA ASP A 19 -1.90 8.73 -7.06
C ASP A 19 -1.45 8.51 -5.61
N ILE A 20 -2.41 8.47 -4.70
CA ILE A 20 -2.19 8.29 -3.27
C ILE A 20 -2.70 6.92 -2.87
N TRP A 21 -1.78 6.06 -2.44
CA TRP A 21 -2.10 4.70 -2.02
C TRP A 21 -2.06 4.58 -0.51
N LEU A 22 -3.16 4.12 0.08
CA LEU A 22 -3.24 3.77 1.49
C LEU A 22 -3.39 2.25 1.64
N ILE A 23 -2.26 1.54 1.75
CA ILE A 23 -2.23 0.12 2.11
C ILE A 23 -2.26 0.03 3.63
N PHE A 24 -3.38 -0.45 4.18
CA PHE A 24 -3.63 -0.34 5.61
C PHE A 24 -3.98 -1.68 6.23
N SER A 25 -3.23 -2.09 7.27
CA SER A 25 -3.39 -3.39 7.88
C SER A 25 -3.88 -3.36 9.32
N ALA A 26 -4.69 -4.34 9.67
CA ALA A 26 -5.08 -4.65 11.05
C ALA A 26 -5.15 -6.16 11.27
N ALA A 27 -5.44 -6.56 12.51
CA ALA A 27 -5.69 -7.97 12.83
C ALA A 27 -7.04 -8.41 12.25
N TRP A 28 -8.08 -7.61 12.51
CA TRP A 28 -9.48 -7.90 12.18
C TRP A 28 -10.16 -6.72 11.48
N GLU A 29 -11.24 -6.96 10.74
CA GLU A 29 -12.02 -5.94 10.02
C GLU A 29 -12.52 -4.81 10.93
N ASP A 30 -13.02 -5.16 12.11
CA ASP A 30 -13.54 -4.21 13.11
C ASP A 30 -12.44 -3.41 13.82
N THR A 31 -11.18 -3.82 13.67
CA THR A 31 -10.01 -3.13 14.20
C THR A 31 -9.32 -2.22 13.19
N LEU A 32 -9.87 -2.02 11.98
CA LEU A 32 -9.36 -1.05 11.02
C LEU A 32 -9.84 0.37 11.38
N PRO A 33 -8.99 1.23 11.97
CA PRO A 33 -9.43 2.58 12.32
C PRO A 33 -9.71 3.41 11.07
N TYR A 34 -10.70 4.29 11.17
CA TYR A 34 -11.11 5.23 10.11
C TYR A 34 -11.49 4.59 8.77
N ARG A 35 -11.79 3.29 8.74
CA ARG A 35 -12.12 2.56 7.51
C ARG A 35 -13.21 3.23 6.67
N GLU A 36 -14.31 3.64 7.30
CA GLU A 36 -15.43 4.28 6.59
C GLU A 36 -15.01 5.61 5.97
N ALA A 37 -14.21 6.41 6.68
CA ALA A 37 -13.70 7.68 6.17
C ALA A 37 -12.78 7.48 4.96
N PHE A 38 -11.83 6.54 5.04
CA PHE A 38 -10.94 6.24 3.91
C PHE A 38 -11.68 5.63 2.72
N GLN A 39 -12.72 4.83 2.96
CA GLN A 39 -13.58 4.34 1.88
C GLN A 39 -14.36 5.48 1.21
N SER A 40 -14.84 6.47 1.98
CA SER A 40 -15.47 7.68 1.43
C SER A 40 -14.49 8.41 0.52
N TYR A 41 -13.25 8.62 0.96
CA TYR A 41 -12.22 9.26 0.13
C TYR A 41 -11.94 8.51 -1.16
N ALA A 42 -11.86 7.18 -1.12
CA ALA A 42 -11.63 6.37 -2.33
C ALA A 42 -12.82 6.41 -3.29
N ASN A 43 -14.04 6.64 -2.80
CA ASN A 43 -15.22 6.78 -3.64
C ASN A 43 -15.36 8.19 -4.23
N GLU A 44 -14.90 9.20 -3.50
CA GLU A 44 -15.05 10.63 -3.86
C GLU A 44 -13.88 11.17 -4.69
N ARG A 45 -12.72 10.50 -4.66
CA ARG A 45 -11.46 10.98 -5.25
C ARG A 45 -10.82 9.91 -6.10
N GLU A 46 -10.72 10.17 -7.40
CA GLU A 46 -10.16 9.22 -8.37
C GLU A 46 -8.68 8.90 -8.12
N ASN A 47 -7.93 9.82 -7.52
CA ASN A 47 -6.50 9.66 -7.22
C ASN A 47 -6.22 9.11 -5.81
N PHE A 48 -7.23 8.62 -5.08
CA PHE A 48 -7.04 8.01 -3.76
C PHE A 48 -7.44 6.53 -3.76
N HIS A 49 -6.46 5.68 -3.47
CA HIS A 49 -6.56 4.23 -3.58
C HIS A 49 -6.44 3.59 -2.20
N PHE A 50 -7.56 3.18 -1.60
CA PHE A 50 -7.58 2.55 -0.27
C PHE A 50 -7.58 1.02 -0.39
N VAL A 51 -6.57 0.38 0.20
CA VAL A 51 -6.38 -1.07 0.19
C VAL A 51 -6.28 -1.61 1.62
N PRO A 52 -7.42 -1.88 2.29
CA PRO A 52 -7.41 -2.53 3.58
C PRO A 52 -7.02 -4.01 3.46
N THR A 53 -6.17 -4.49 4.37
CA THR A 53 -5.79 -5.90 4.50
C THR A 53 -5.87 -6.34 5.97
N VAL A 54 -6.33 -7.56 6.23
CA VAL A 54 -6.50 -8.07 7.61
C VAL A 54 -5.90 -9.45 7.76
N SER A 55 -5.05 -9.60 8.78
CA SER A 55 -4.22 -10.81 8.94
C SER A 55 -4.91 -11.99 9.61
N ARG A 56 -6.05 -11.78 10.28
CA ARG A 56 -6.71 -12.82 11.10
C ARG A 56 -8.17 -13.08 10.77
N ASP A 57 -8.85 -12.19 10.04
CA ASP A 57 -10.28 -12.35 9.75
C ASP A 57 -10.65 -13.67 9.06
N SER A 58 -9.77 -14.19 8.20
CA SER A 58 -10.00 -15.47 7.51
C SER A 58 -10.18 -16.67 8.47
N TYR A 59 -9.83 -16.53 9.75
CA TYR A 59 -10.03 -17.57 10.76
C TYR A 59 -11.45 -17.59 11.34
N LEU A 60 -12.14 -16.45 11.40
CA LEU A 60 -13.40 -16.30 12.15
C LEU A 60 -14.54 -15.67 11.35
N THR A 61 -14.26 -15.08 10.19
CA THR A 61 -15.25 -14.40 9.36
C THR A 61 -15.16 -14.85 7.90
N ASP A 62 -16.15 -14.45 7.10
CA ASP A 62 -16.18 -14.69 5.66
C ASP A 62 -15.38 -13.65 4.85
N TRP A 63 -14.38 -12.99 5.46
CA TRP A 63 -13.57 -12.00 4.76
C TRP A 63 -12.92 -12.57 3.50
N LYS A 64 -13.31 -12.04 2.34
CA LYS A 64 -12.80 -12.47 1.01
C LYS A 64 -11.86 -11.46 0.36
N ARG A 65 -11.46 -10.40 1.07
CA ARG A 65 -10.54 -9.38 0.54
C ARG A 65 -9.08 -9.70 0.90
N GLU A 66 -8.22 -8.70 0.91
CA GLU A 66 -6.80 -8.90 1.16
C GLU A 66 -6.52 -9.37 2.59
N THR A 67 -5.62 -10.34 2.72
CA THR A 67 -5.18 -10.90 4.01
C THR A 67 -3.66 -11.01 4.14
N ALA A 68 -2.92 -10.66 3.09
CA ALA A 68 -1.46 -10.70 3.12
C ALA A 68 -0.92 -9.49 3.88
N TYR A 69 0.32 -9.59 4.36
CA TYR A 69 1.01 -8.46 4.98
C TYR A 69 1.25 -7.33 3.96
N VAL A 70 1.34 -6.10 4.47
CA VAL A 70 1.39 -4.87 3.66
C VAL A 70 2.48 -4.88 2.59
N GLN A 71 3.65 -5.47 2.88
CA GLN A 71 4.74 -5.57 1.91
C GLN A 71 4.38 -6.44 0.70
N TYR A 72 3.56 -7.46 0.88
CA TYR A 72 3.09 -8.30 -0.21
C TYR A 72 1.91 -7.68 -0.94
N ILE A 73 1.10 -6.88 -0.24
CA ILE A 73 0.06 -6.09 -0.89
C ILE A 73 0.67 -5.02 -1.78
N LEU A 74 1.75 -4.36 -1.35
CA LEU A 74 2.51 -3.43 -2.19
C LEU A 74 2.89 -4.08 -3.52
N ALA A 75 3.42 -5.30 -3.48
CA ALA A 75 3.82 -6.05 -4.67
C ALA A 75 2.69 -6.33 -5.66
N LYS A 76 1.45 -6.48 -5.18
CA LYS A 76 0.27 -6.80 -6.00
C LYS A 76 -0.16 -5.67 -6.91
N TYR A 77 0.11 -4.43 -6.52
CA TYR A 77 -0.36 -3.25 -7.24
C TYR A 77 0.73 -2.60 -8.08
N LEU A 78 1.91 -3.22 -8.20
CA LEU A 78 2.99 -2.72 -9.06
C LEU A 78 2.63 -2.82 -10.53
N GLU A 79 3.10 -1.85 -11.32
CA GLU A 79 3.00 -1.88 -12.77
C GLU A 79 3.91 -2.96 -13.36
N ASP A 80 3.45 -3.57 -14.45
CA ASP A 80 4.21 -4.59 -15.14
C ASP A 80 5.44 -3.98 -15.83
N GLY A 81 6.63 -4.38 -15.36
CA GLY A 81 7.91 -3.90 -15.90
C GLY A 81 8.52 -2.73 -15.14
N ALA A 82 7.90 -2.28 -14.04
CA ALA A 82 8.40 -1.19 -13.20
C ALA A 82 9.61 -1.55 -12.30
N ILE A 83 10.12 -2.79 -12.38
CA ILE A 83 11.21 -3.27 -11.54
C ILE A 83 12.40 -3.60 -12.44
N ASP A 84 13.55 -3.01 -12.15
CA ASP A 84 14.82 -3.39 -12.78
C ASP A 84 15.10 -4.87 -12.50
N HIS A 85 15.64 -5.59 -13.48
CA HIS A 85 15.69 -7.07 -13.57
C HIS A 85 16.42 -7.82 -12.45
N GLN A 86 16.79 -7.17 -11.34
CA GLN A 86 17.06 -7.87 -10.10
C GLN A 86 15.78 -8.58 -9.66
N SER A 87 15.73 -9.89 -9.89
CA SER A 87 14.58 -10.73 -9.58
C SER A 87 14.08 -10.40 -8.17
N LEU A 88 12.82 -9.95 -8.08
CA LEU A 88 12.18 -9.84 -6.78
C LEU A 88 12.34 -11.16 -6.02
N PRO A 89 12.47 -11.12 -4.68
CA PRO A 89 12.48 -12.35 -3.92
C PRO A 89 11.21 -13.16 -4.26
N ALA A 90 11.35 -14.49 -4.38
CA ALA A 90 10.30 -15.36 -4.92
C ALA A 90 8.93 -15.24 -4.21
N GLU A 91 8.92 -14.83 -2.94
CA GLU A 91 7.70 -14.52 -2.19
C GLU A 91 6.93 -13.32 -2.75
N PHE A 92 7.62 -12.26 -3.18
CA PHE A 92 7.00 -11.07 -3.76
C PHE A 92 6.44 -11.37 -5.15
N GLU A 93 7.19 -12.11 -5.98
CA GLU A 93 6.71 -12.57 -7.30
C GLU A 93 5.46 -13.44 -7.18
N ARG A 94 5.45 -14.34 -6.19
CA ARG A 94 4.26 -15.16 -5.90
C ARG A 94 3.07 -14.28 -5.60
N HIS A 95 3.22 -13.30 -4.70
CA HIS A 95 2.11 -12.43 -4.31
C HIS A 95 1.67 -11.48 -5.43
N ARG A 96 2.59 -11.02 -6.29
CA ARG A 96 2.29 -10.22 -7.47
C ARG A 96 1.47 -10.99 -8.50
N SER A 97 1.82 -12.26 -8.71
CA SER A 97 1.17 -13.11 -9.72
C SER A 97 -0.15 -13.70 -9.22
N GLU A 98 -0.19 -14.25 -8.00
CA GLU A 98 -1.35 -14.96 -7.47
C GLU A 98 -1.51 -14.87 -5.93
N PRO A 99 -2.75 -14.66 -5.40
CA PRO A 99 -3.97 -14.34 -6.13
C PRO A 99 -3.96 -12.87 -6.60
N PRO A 100 -4.72 -12.54 -7.66
CA PRO A 100 -4.81 -11.17 -8.16
C PRO A 100 -5.34 -10.20 -7.07
N PRO A 101 -5.11 -8.89 -7.24
CA PRO A 101 -5.68 -7.86 -6.38
C PRO A 101 -7.18 -8.08 -6.13
N ARG A 102 -7.59 -7.98 -4.87
CA ARG A 102 -8.99 -8.16 -4.45
C ARG A 102 -9.83 -6.88 -4.52
N TYR A 103 -9.20 -5.73 -4.74
CA TYR A 103 -9.90 -4.46 -4.94
C TYR A 103 -9.85 -4.07 -6.42
N PRO A 104 -10.97 -3.58 -6.99
CA PRO A 104 -11.07 -3.21 -8.40
C PRO A 104 -10.48 -1.82 -8.63
N ILE A 105 -9.17 -1.70 -8.38
CA ILE A 105 -8.42 -0.46 -8.62
C ILE A 105 -7.64 -0.67 -9.92
N ASP A 106 -7.78 0.23 -10.88
CA ASP A 106 -7.10 0.13 -12.18
C ASP A 106 -5.70 0.75 -12.16
N ALA A 107 -5.48 1.78 -11.33
CA ALA A 107 -4.18 2.42 -11.14
C ALA A 107 -3.12 1.42 -10.66
N ARG A 108 -1.85 1.63 -11.03
CA ARG A 108 -0.72 0.79 -10.62
C ARG A 108 0.44 1.64 -10.13
N LEU A 109 1.26 1.06 -9.27
CA LEU A 109 2.43 1.67 -8.66
C LEU A 109 3.64 1.51 -9.58
N ASP A 110 4.22 2.62 -10.02
CA ASP A 110 5.54 2.65 -10.64
C ASP A 110 6.62 2.78 -9.56
N ALA A 111 7.43 1.75 -9.36
CA ALA A 111 8.46 1.74 -8.33
C ALA A 111 9.55 2.80 -8.55
N LEU A 112 9.79 3.23 -9.80
CA LEU A 112 10.77 4.27 -10.14
C LEU A 112 10.29 5.69 -9.83
N GLN A 113 8.99 5.86 -9.59
CA GLN A 113 8.33 7.13 -9.27
C GLN A 113 7.65 7.10 -7.89
N LEU A 114 7.90 6.07 -7.09
CA LEU A 114 7.23 5.86 -5.82
C LEU A 114 7.92 6.63 -4.69
N GLU A 115 7.14 7.35 -3.89
CA GLU A 115 7.50 7.84 -2.57
C GLU A 115 6.75 7.00 -1.52
N VAL A 116 7.46 6.48 -0.51
CA VAL A 116 6.89 5.58 0.50
C VAL A 116 6.94 6.24 1.87
N TYR A 117 5.79 6.24 2.56
CA TYR A 117 5.72 6.51 3.99
C TYR A 117 5.17 5.28 4.73
N ALA A 118 5.92 4.79 5.72
CA ALA A 118 5.55 3.62 6.52
C ALA A 118 5.39 3.98 8.00
N CYS A 119 4.27 3.61 8.62
CA CYS A 119 4.01 3.91 10.03
C CYS A 119 3.31 2.73 10.71
N GLY A 120 3.83 2.27 11.85
CA GLY A 120 3.25 1.14 12.58
C GLY A 120 4.23 0.40 13.48
N LEU A 121 4.00 -0.89 13.70
CA LEU A 121 4.89 -1.75 14.51
C LEU A 121 6.27 -1.84 13.84
N ASN A 122 7.36 -1.78 14.64
CA ASN A 122 8.74 -1.85 14.14
C ASN A 122 8.96 -3.00 13.14
N ALA A 123 8.48 -4.21 13.44
CA ALA A 123 8.63 -5.36 12.56
C ALA A 123 7.89 -5.20 11.21
N MET A 124 6.74 -4.54 11.21
CA MET A 124 5.99 -4.25 9.98
C MET A 124 6.70 -3.17 9.17
N VAL A 125 7.12 -2.09 9.83
CA VAL A 125 7.82 -0.96 9.19
C VAL A 125 9.11 -1.44 8.55
N SER A 126 9.97 -2.16 9.29
CA SER A 126 11.24 -2.66 8.73
C SER A 126 11.02 -3.57 7.53
N SER A 127 10.03 -4.48 7.60
CA SER A 127 9.71 -5.38 6.48
C SER A 127 9.21 -4.63 5.24
N LEU A 128 8.48 -3.53 5.43
CA LEU A 128 7.97 -2.71 4.32
C LEU A 128 9.07 -1.83 3.71
N VAL A 129 9.96 -1.26 4.52
CA VAL A 129 11.12 -0.50 4.05
C VAL A 129 12.06 -1.41 3.25
N ASP A 130 12.40 -2.58 3.79
CA ASP A 130 13.21 -3.58 3.09
C ASP A 130 12.58 -4.00 1.75
N ALA A 131 11.24 -4.11 1.71
CA ALA A 131 10.51 -4.41 0.49
C ALA A 131 10.58 -3.27 -0.53
N ALA A 132 10.37 -2.03 -0.11
CA ALA A 132 10.45 -0.85 -0.98
C ALA A 132 11.85 -0.70 -1.60
N GLU A 133 12.91 -0.87 -0.80
CA GLU A 133 14.28 -0.83 -1.30
C GLU A 133 14.55 -1.93 -2.34
N ARG A 134 14.08 -3.16 -2.09
CA ARG A 134 14.19 -4.28 -3.03
C ARG A 134 13.38 -4.09 -4.31
N LEU A 135 12.34 -3.26 -4.25
CA LEU A 135 11.55 -2.84 -5.40
C LEU A 135 12.21 -1.72 -6.20
N GLY A 136 13.34 -1.18 -5.73
CA GLY A 136 14.08 -0.11 -6.38
C GLY A 136 13.71 1.29 -5.92
N VAL A 137 12.90 1.42 -4.86
CA VAL A 137 12.59 2.74 -4.26
C VAL A 137 13.85 3.25 -3.56
N PRO A 138 14.36 4.45 -3.93
CA PRO A 138 15.52 5.02 -3.27
C PRO A 138 15.26 5.30 -1.77
N PRO A 139 16.26 5.12 -0.87
CA PRO A 139 16.09 5.40 0.54
C PRO A 139 15.63 6.84 0.84
N GLU A 140 16.07 7.82 0.05
CA GLU A 140 15.65 9.24 0.17
C GLU A 140 14.17 9.47 -0.10
N HIS A 141 13.51 8.55 -0.82
CA HIS A 141 12.07 8.57 -1.10
C HIS A 141 11.28 7.70 -0.11
N THR A 142 11.95 7.15 0.91
CA THR A 142 11.32 6.32 1.94
C THR A 142 11.41 7.00 3.30
N GLN A 143 10.27 7.28 3.90
CA GLN A 143 10.13 7.84 5.25
C GLN A 143 9.41 6.85 6.15
N PHE A 144 9.78 6.76 7.42
CA PHE A 144 9.13 5.80 8.30
C PHE A 144 9.13 6.17 9.79
N GLU A 145 8.10 5.69 10.48
CA GLU A 145 7.89 5.84 11.92
C GLU A 145 7.49 4.49 12.53
N GLY A 146 8.44 3.86 13.22
CA GLY A 146 8.24 2.60 13.93
C GLY A 146 7.95 2.80 15.42
N PHE A 147 7.06 1.98 15.97
CA PHE A 147 6.77 1.93 17.39
C PHE A 147 6.94 0.51 17.95
N GLY A 148 7.40 0.43 19.21
CA GLY A 148 7.72 -0.82 19.92
C GLY A 148 9.19 -1.15 19.81
#